data_AF-A0A7L3GN56-F1
#
_entry.id   AF-A0A7L3GN56-F1
#
_cell.length_a   1.000
_cell.length_b   1.000
_cell.length_c   1.000
_cell.angle_alpha   90.00
_cell.angle_beta   90.00
_cell.angle_gamma   90.00
#
_symmetry.space_group_name_H-M   'P 1'
#
loop_
_entity.id
_entity.type
_entity.pdbx_description
1 polymer ?
#
loop_
_entity_poly.entity_id
_entity_poly.type
_entity_poly.pdbx_seq_one_letter_code
_entity_poly.pdbx_strand_id
1 'polypeptide(L)'
;DIIRTIRDPEKPNTLEELEVVTESCVEVHEIGEDEYLVIIRFTPTVPHCSLATLIGLCLRIKLQRCLPFRHKLEIYISEGTHSTEEDINKQINDKERVAAAMENPNLREIVEQCVTEPD
;
A
#
# COMPACT_ATOMS: atom_id res chain seq x y z
N ASP A 1 9.31 5.76 7.20
CA ASP A 1 10.46 5.04 6.57
C ASP A 1 10.11 3.82 5.72
N ILE A 2 9.46 2.78 6.26
CA ILE A 2 9.33 1.47 5.60
C ILE A 2 8.76 1.50 4.17
N ILE A 3 7.79 2.38 3.92
CA ILE A 3 7.04 2.42 2.65
C ILE A 3 7.59 3.41 1.61
N ARG A 4 8.49 4.31 2.02
CA ARG A 4 8.96 5.41 1.16
C ARG A 4 9.85 4.92 0.01
N THR A 5 10.51 3.77 0.21
CA THR A 5 11.43 3.13 -0.74
C THR A 5 10.76 2.11 -1.67
N ILE A 6 9.46 1.84 -1.49
CA ILE A 6 8.70 0.99 -2.42
C ILE A 6 8.79 1.61 -3.82
N ARG A 7 9.04 0.79 -4.83
CA ARG A 7 9.08 1.24 -6.22
C ARG A 7 7.69 1.29 -6.82
N ASP A 8 7.48 2.23 -7.72
CA ASP A 8 6.28 2.28 -8.55
C ASP A 8 6.28 1.10 -9.54
N PRO A 9 5.15 0.41 -9.75
CA PRO A 9 5.09 -0.74 -10.66
C PRO A 9 5.37 -0.41 -12.13
N GLU A 10 5.23 0.85 -12.55
CA GLU A 10 5.43 1.30 -13.93
C GLU A 10 6.67 2.20 -14.10
N LYS A 11 7.13 2.86 -13.04
CA LYS A 11 8.25 3.80 -13.08
C LYS A 11 9.44 3.31 -12.26
N PRO A 12 10.68 3.65 -12.64
CA PRO A 12 11.88 3.26 -11.88
C PRO A 12 12.03 4.02 -10.54
N ASN A 13 11.09 4.93 -10.23
CA ASN A 13 11.11 5.80 -9.07
C ASN A 13 10.43 5.17 -7.86
N THR A 14 10.74 5.67 -6.67
CA THR A 14 10.04 5.28 -5.45
C THR A 14 8.69 6.00 -5.30
N LEU A 15 7.82 5.46 -4.46
CA LEU A 15 6.54 6.11 -4.13
C LEU A 15 6.74 7.50 -3.50
N GLU A 16 7.82 7.72 -2.75
CA GLU A 16 8.17 9.03 -2.19
C GLU A 16 8.62 10.02 -3.26
N GLU A 17 9.48 9.59 -4.19
CA GLU A 17 9.95 10.43 -5.31
C GLU A 17 8.81 10.90 -6.22
N LEU A 18 7.73 10.12 -6.28
CA LEU A 18 6.54 10.39 -7.08
C LEU A 18 5.42 11.08 -6.27
N GLU A 19 5.68 11.44 -5.01
CA GLU A 19 4.71 12.05 -4.09
C GLU A 19 3.44 11.19 -3.88
N VAL A 20 3.53 9.88 -4.13
CA VAL A 20 2.43 8.92 -3.92
C VAL A 20 2.19 8.71 -2.44
N VAL A 21 3.28 8.66 -1.66
CA VAL A 21 3.25 8.61 -0.20
C VAL A 21 4.13 9.72 0.37
N THR A 22 3.70 10.30 1.48
CA THR A 22 4.46 11.30 2.24
C THR A 22 4.35 10.99 3.73
N GLU A 23 5.19 11.59 4.57
CA GLU A 23 5.08 11.36 6.02
C GLU A 23 3.72 11.79 6.58
N SER A 24 3.16 12.90 6.06
CA SER A 24 1.85 13.41 6.49
C SER A 24 0.67 12.52 6.11
N CYS A 25 0.85 11.54 5.22
CA CYS A 25 -0.21 10.66 4.77
C CYS A 25 -0.35 9.38 5.63
N VAL A 26 0.54 9.22 6.61
CA VAL A 26 0.56 8.09 7.54
C VAL A 26 0.09 8.56 8.91
N GLU A 27 -0.90 7.86 9.46
CA GLU A 27 -1.35 8.04 10.84
C GLU A 27 -1.20 6.73 11.61
N VAL A 28 -0.77 6.82 12.87
CA VAL A 28 -0.65 5.66 13.76
C VAL A 28 -1.38 5.97 15.06
N HIS A 29 -2.35 5.13 15.39
CA HIS A 29 -3.23 5.30 16.55
C HIS A 29 -3.08 4.09 17.46
N GLU A 30 -3.02 4.29 18.77
CA GLU A 30 -3.05 3.20 19.74
C GLU A 30 -4.50 2.77 19.97
N ILE A 31 -4.80 1.47 19.79
CA ILE A 31 -6.16 0.93 19.94
C ILE A 31 -6.29 -0.09 21.07
N GLY A 32 -5.19 -0.46 21.70
CA GLY A 32 -5.12 -1.39 22.82
C GLY A 32 -3.70 -1.56 23.34
N GLU A 33 -3.54 -2.39 24.36
CA GLU A 33 -2.23 -2.72 24.92
C GLU A 33 -1.36 -3.42 23.86
N ASP A 34 -0.28 -2.74 23.44
CA ASP A 34 0.62 -3.17 22.35
C ASP A 34 -0.09 -3.42 20.99
N GLU A 35 -1.24 -2.79 20.74
CA GLU A 35 -1.98 -2.91 19.48
C GLU A 35 -2.22 -1.53 18.83
N TYR A 36 -1.81 -1.41 17.57
CA TYR A 36 -1.87 -0.15 16.82
C TYR A 36 -2.78 -0.24 15.59
N LEU A 37 -3.41 0.87 15.22
CA LEU A 37 -4.05 1.07 13.95
C LEU A 37 -3.17 1.99 13.10
N VAL A 38 -2.69 1.47 11.98
CA VAL A 38 -1.93 2.21 10.98
C VAL A 38 -2.86 2.55 9.83
N ILE A 39 -3.05 3.85 9.58
CA ILE A 39 -3.86 4.37 8.48
C ILE A 39 -2.91 5.03 7.48
N ILE A 40 -3.04 4.67 6.21
CA ILE A 40 -2.24 5.24 5.13
C ILE A 40 -3.15 5.76 4.04
N ARG A 41 -2.96 7.02 3.66
CA ARG A 41 -3.57 7.60 2.48
C ARG A 41 -2.52 7.73 1.39
N PHE A 42 -2.80 7.31 0.17
CA PHE A 42 -1.86 7.46 -0.94
C PHE A 42 -2.54 8.06 -2.16
N THR A 43 -1.78 8.79 -2.96
CA THR A 43 -2.27 9.42 -4.18
C THR A 43 -1.63 8.72 -5.38
N PRO A 44 -2.37 7.92 -6.17
CA PRO A 44 -1.79 7.21 -7.30
C PRO A 44 -1.24 8.20 -8.33
N THR A 45 -0.14 7.85 -9.00
CA THR A 45 0.52 8.70 -10.00
C THR A 45 -0.32 8.96 -11.25
N VAL A 46 -1.25 8.06 -11.56
CA VAL A 46 -2.18 8.13 -12.69
C VAL A 46 -3.55 7.61 -12.27
N PRO A 47 -4.65 8.13 -12.86
CA PRO A 47 -6.02 7.71 -12.54
C PRO A 47 -6.38 6.36 -13.20
N HIS A 48 -5.45 5.41 -13.22
CA HIS A 48 -5.68 4.05 -13.71
C HIS A 48 -5.91 3.09 -12.54
N CYS A 49 -7.11 2.49 -12.51
CA CYS A 49 -7.58 1.69 -11.37
C CYS A 49 -6.66 0.52 -10.99
N SER A 50 -6.02 -0.10 -11.99
CA SER A 50 -5.12 -1.24 -11.81
C SER A 50 -3.86 -0.86 -11.04
N LEU A 51 -3.27 0.30 -11.36
CA LEU A 51 -2.04 0.74 -10.72
C LEU A 51 -2.28 1.13 -9.26
N ALA A 52 -3.37 1.85 -8.99
CA ALA A 52 -3.75 2.20 -7.63
C ALA A 52 -3.97 0.95 -6.75
N THR A 53 -4.59 -0.09 -7.30
CA THR A 53 -4.74 -1.38 -6.61
C THR A 53 -3.38 -2.03 -6.33
N LEU A 54 -2.47 -2.06 -7.31
CA LEU A 54 -1.12 -2.62 -7.14
C LEU A 54 -0.30 -1.88 -6.09
N ILE A 55 -0.32 -0.54 -6.10
CA ILE A 55 0.35 0.29 -5.09
C ILE A 55 -0.17 -0.04 -3.70
N GLY A 56 -1.50 -0.13 -3.54
CA GLY A 56 -2.13 -0.53 -2.28
C GLY A 56 -1.70 -1.91 -1.79
N LEU A 57 -1.58 -2.89 -2.70
CA LEU A 57 -1.06 -4.22 -2.38
C LEU A 57 0.41 -4.16 -1.92
N CYS A 58 1.26 -3.40 -2.62
CA CYS A 58 2.68 -3.23 -2.25
C CYS A 58 2.83 -2.64 -0.84
N LEU A 59 2.06 -1.58 -0.54
CA LEU A 59 2.02 -0.96 0.79
C LEU A 59 1.63 -1.99 1.86
N ARG A 60 0.56 -2.75 1.62
CA ARG A 60 0.05 -3.75 2.56
C ARG A 60 1.09 -4.84 2.85
N ILE A 61 1.69 -5.39 1.81
CA ILE A 61 2.66 -6.48 1.94
C ILE A 61 3.96 -6.00 2.61
N LYS A 62 4.48 -4.82 2.24
CA LYS A 62 5.70 -4.28 2.87
C LYS A 62 5.49 -4.08 4.37
N LEU A 63 4.37 -3.49 4.78
CA LEU A 63 4.09 -3.24 6.20
C LEU A 63 3.84 -4.52 6.99
N GLN A 64 3.10 -5.47 6.42
CA GLN A 64 2.89 -6.77 7.04
C GLN A 64 4.20 -7.54 7.29
N ARG A 65 5.22 -7.34 6.44
CA ARG A 65 6.53 -8.00 6.57
C ARG A 65 7.49 -7.27 7.51
N CYS A 66 7.46 -5.94 7.50
CA CYS A 66 8.50 -5.13 8.14
C CYS A 66 8.09 -4.56 9.50
N LEU A 67 6.80 -4.48 9.84
CA LEU A 67 6.37 -3.94 11.13
C LEU A 67 6.49 -5.00 12.25
N PRO A 68 7.29 -4.75 13.31
CA PRO A 68 7.57 -5.75 14.36
C PRO A 68 6.50 -5.78 15.49
N PHE A 69 5.38 -5.08 15.35
CA PHE A 69 4.35 -4.95 16.38
C PHE A 69 2.97 -5.39 15.87
N ARG A 70 2.04 -5.68 16.79
CA ARG A 70 0.66 -6.01 16.44
C ARG A 70 -0.05 -4.77 15.90
N HIS A 71 -0.58 -4.89 14.69
CA HIS A 71 -1.25 -3.78 14.05
C HIS A 71 -2.43 -4.21 13.18
N LYS A 72 -3.42 -3.31 13.12
CA LYS A 72 -4.41 -3.24 12.05
C LYS A 72 -3.90 -2.26 11.01
N LEU A 73 -4.16 -2.56 9.75
CA LEU A 73 -3.74 -1.72 8.64
C LEU A 73 -4.96 -1.36 7.80
N GLU A 74 -5.16 -0.07 7.63
CA GLU A 74 -6.19 0.51 6.76
C GLU A 74 -5.49 1.38 5.71
N ILE A 75 -5.75 1.12 4.43
CA ILE A 75 -5.14 1.84 3.32
C ILE A 75 -6.24 2.45 2.48
N TYR A 76 -6.12 3.74 2.21
CA TYR A 76 -7.07 4.51 1.41
C TYR A 76 -6.35 5.24 0.29
N ILE A 77 -7.02 5.38 -0.83
CA ILE A 77 -6.67 6.39 -1.82
C ILE A 77 -7.10 7.76 -1.27
N SER A 78 -6.33 8.80 -1.55
CA SER A 78 -6.69 10.19 -1.20
C SER A 78 -7.99 10.60 -1.88
N GLU A 79 -8.90 11.22 -1.13
CA GLU A 79 -10.25 11.57 -1.61
C GLU A 79 -10.22 12.41 -2.90
N GLY A 80 -11.07 12.04 -3.85
CA GLY A 80 -11.28 12.82 -5.08
C GLY A 80 -10.18 12.66 -6.12
N THR A 81 -9.19 11.79 -5.87
CA THR A 81 -8.10 11.51 -6.82
C THR A 81 -8.45 10.40 -7.82
N HIS A 82 -9.51 9.62 -7.57
CA HIS A 82 -9.82 8.45 -8.37
C HIS A 82 -11.32 8.11 -8.47
N SER A 83 -11.83 7.85 -9.68
CA SER A 83 -13.27 7.62 -9.91
C SER A 83 -13.82 6.31 -9.31
N THR A 84 -12.95 5.33 -9.06
CA THR A 84 -13.30 4.03 -8.41
C THR A 84 -12.61 3.87 -7.05
N GLU A 85 -12.32 4.99 -6.39
CA GLU A 85 -11.66 5.04 -5.08
C GLU A 85 -12.30 4.07 -4.07
N GLU A 86 -13.63 4.10 -3.92
CA GLU A 86 -14.33 3.27 -2.93
C GLU A 86 -14.14 1.76 -3.19
N ASP A 87 -14.25 1.33 -4.45
CA ASP A 87 -14.03 -0.05 -4.84
C ASP A 87 -12.59 -0.49 -4.59
N ILE A 88 -11.61 0.37 -4.85
CA ILE A 88 -10.20 0.04 -4.63
C ILE A 88 -9.91 -0.02 -3.12
N ASN A 89 -10.43 0.93 -2.34
CA ASN A 89 -10.30 0.93 -0.88
C ASN A 89 -10.89 -0.35 -0.28
N LYS A 90 -12.06 -0.80 -0.76
CA LYS A 90 -12.65 -2.09 -0.35
C LYS A 90 -11.73 -3.26 -0.71
N GLN A 91 -11.16 -3.26 -1.91
CA GLN A 91 -10.28 -4.33 -2.38
C GLN A 91 -8.99 -4.46 -1.59
N ILE A 92 -8.31 -3.34 -1.29
CA ILE A 92 -7.02 -3.34 -0.59
C ILE A 92 -7.19 -3.73 0.88
N ASN A 93 -8.32 -3.37 1.50
CA ASN A 93 -8.57 -3.65 2.92
C ASN A 93 -9.16 -5.05 3.18
N ASP A 94 -9.80 -5.67 2.19
CA ASP A 94 -10.28 -7.05 2.28
C ASP A 94 -9.11 -8.04 2.39
N LYS A 95 -9.01 -8.76 3.50
CA LYS A 95 -7.90 -9.69 3.77
C LYS A 95 -7.94 -10.92 2.87
N GLU A 96 -9.13 -11.44 2.58
CA GLU A 96 -9.30 -12.64 1.73
C GLU A 96 -8.96 -12.30 0.29
N ARG A 97 -9.38 -11.12 -0.18
CA ARG A 97 -9.08 -10.66 -1.54
C ARG A 97 -7.60 -10.38 -1.74
N VAL A 98 -6.93 -9.77 -0.76
CA VAL A 98 -5.47 -9.57 -0.83
C VAL A 98 -4.72 -10.90 -0.78
N ALA A 99 -5.15 -11.85 0.06
CA ALA A 99 -4.56 -13.19 0.07
C ALA A 99 -4.72 -13.88 -1.29
N ALA A 100 -5.91 -13.84 -1.89
CA ALA A 100 -6.17 -14.40 -3.22
C ALA A 100 -5.34 -13.70 -4.32
N ALA A 101 -5.12 -12.39 -4.22
CA ALA A 101 -4.27 -11.66 -5.15
C ALA A 101 -2.80 -12.11 -5.08
N MET A 102 -2.29 -12.41 -3.88
CA MET A 102 -0.92 -12.89 -3.66
C MET A 102 -0.70 -14.36 -4.05
N GLU A 103 -1.77 -15.15 -4.21
CA GLU A 103 -1.71 -16.49 -4.81
C GLU A 103 -1.56 -16.45 -6.34
N ASN A 104 -1.85 -15.31 -6.97
CA ASN A 104 -1.62 -15.13 -8.41
C ASN A 104 -0.11 -14.88 -8.65
N PRO A 105 0.61 -15.77 -9.35
CA PRO A 105 2.05 -15.66 -9.52
C PRO A 105 2.48 -14.37 -10.25
N ASN A 106 1.68 -13.90 -11.22
CA ASN A 106 2.00 -12.68 -11.96
C ASN A 106 1.90 -11.44 -11.07
N LEU A 107 0.84 -11.34 -10.26
CA LEU A 107 0.68 -10.21 -9.32
C LEU A 107 1.73 -10.26 -8.22
N ARG A 108 1.98 -11.46 -7.69
CA ARG A 108 2.99 -11.65 -6.67
C ARG A 108 4.36 -11.20 -7.16
N GLU A 109 4.81 -11.63 -8.34
CA GLU A 109 6.11 -11.24 -8.88
C GLU A 109 6.25 -9.70 -8.98
N ILE A 110 5.23 -9.02 -9.50
CA ILE A 110 5.22 -7.54 -9.58
C ILE A 110 5.33 -6.92 -8.19
N VAL A 111 4.51 -7.37 -7.23
CA VAL A 111 4.52 -6.84 -5.86
C VAL A 111 5.87 -7.09 -5.20
N GLU A 112 6.45 -8.28 -5.34
CA GLU A 112 7.77 -8.63 -4.80
C GLU A 112 8.86 -7.70 -5.36
N GLN A 113 8.86 -7.45 -6.67
CA GLN A 113 9.80 -6.52 -7.30
C GLN A 113 9.65 -5.09 -6.77
N CYS A 114 8.44 -4.66 -6.44
CA CYS A 114 8.19 -3.31 -5.92
C CYS A 114 8.62 -3.14 -4.46
N VAL A 115 8.50 -4.18 -3.63
CA VAL A 115 8.78 -4.12 -2.18
C VAL A 115 10.21 -4.52 -1.81
N THR A 116 10.96 -5.11 -2.75
CA THR A 116 12.37 -5.47 -2.57
C THR A 116 13.22 -4.21 -2.45
N GLU A 117 14.10 -4.17 -1.45
CA GLU A 117 15.00 -3.04 -1.29
C GLU A 117 16.09 -3.11 -2.36
N PRO A 118 16.47 -1.98 -2.98
CA PRO A 118 17.68 -1.95 -3.80
C PRO A 118 18.88 -2.37 -2.95
N ASP A 119 19.65 -3.35 -3.45
CA ASP A 119 20.99 -3.70 -2.93
C ASP A 119 21.91 -2.46 -2.81
#